data_AF-X6LAY1-F1
#
_entry.id   AF-X6LAY1-F1
#
_cell.length_a   1.000
_cell.length_b   1.000
_cell.length_c   1.000
_cell.angle_alpha   90.00
_cell.angle_beta   90.00
_cell.angle_gamma   90.00
#
_symmetry.space_group_name_H-M   'P 1'
#
loop_
_entity.id
_entity.type
_entity.pdbx_description
1 polymer ?
#
loop_
_entity_poly.entity_id
_entity_poly.type
_entity_poly.pdbx_seq_one_letter_code
_entity_poly.pdbx_strand_id
1 'polypeptide(L)'
;MGRNDKQIYFGDPFVKEYLNEKAFIHCRLSEQELRMVSDLQDKVEEKLYDKIYNITHKSLEKCAHYVWTVDTNDTLYTQYLREPVFVNNEWRGSLIDPLIVGQKLKTSLILAQSFIF
;
A
#
# COMPACT_ATOMS: atom_id res chain seq x y z
N MET A 1 22.83 15.36 -2.42
CA MET A 1 22.41 14.28 -3.33
C MET A 1 21.50 13.36 -2.54
N GLY A 2 20.20 13.33 -2.86
CA GLY A 2 19.20 12.58 -2.08
C GLY A 2 19.38 11.07 -2.22
N ARG A 3 19.25 10.34 -1.11
CA ARG A 3 19.30 8.87 -1.07
C ARG A 3 17.93 8.33 -1.51
N ASN A 4 17.72 8.15 -2.82
CA ASN A 4 16.43 7.78 -3.42
C ASN A 4 16.14 6.27 -3.41
N ASP A 5 16.42 5.57 -2.30
CA ASP A 5 16.37 4.10 -2.26
C ASP A 5 15.10 3.54 -1.57
N LYS A 6 14.17 4.42 -1.16
CA LYS A 6 12.99 4.00 -0.40
C LYS A 6 11.79 3.68 -1.28
N GLN A 7 11.16 2.56 -0.98
CA GLN A 7 9.84 2.22 -1.51
C GLN A 7 8.79 2.96 -0.67
N ILE A 8 8.34 4.12 -1.16
CA ILE A 8 7.15 4.79 -0.63
C ILE A 8 5.95 4.07 -1.25
N TYR A 9 5.12 3.44 -0.42
CA TYR A 9 4.01 2.64 -0.90
C TYR A 9 2.68 3.39 -0.80
N PHE A 10 1.95 3.40 -1.91
CA PHE A 10 0.57 3.87 -2.03
C PHE A 10 -0.26 2.78 -2.73
N GLY A 11 -1.48 2.54 -2.27
CA GLY A 11 -2.42 1.69 -3.01
C GLY A 11 -3.07 0.62 -2.15
N ASP A 12 -2.46 -0.56 -2.10
CA ASP A 12 -3.07 -1.74 -1.48
C ASP A 12 -3.24 -1.59 0.05
N PRO A 13 -4.48 -1.54 0.57
CA PRO A 13 -4.72 -1.48 2.00
C PRO A 13 -4.25 -2.74 2.75
N PHE A 14 -4.06 -3.86 2.05
CA PHE A 14 -3.62 -5.16 2.57
C PHE A 14 -2.12 -5.42 2.38
N VAL A 15 -1.34 -4.41 1.96
CA VAL A 15 0.12 -4.54 1.72
C VAL A 15 0.88 -5.14 2.91
N LYS A 16 0.39 -4.93 4.14
CA LYS A 16 0.98 -5.45 5.37
C LYS A 16 0.83 -6.97 5.56
N GLU A 17 -0.05 -7.61 4.79
CA GLU A 17 -0.24 -9.07 4.85
C GLU A 17 0.91 -9.82 4.17
N TYR A 18 1.63 -9.17 3.27
CA TYR A 18 2.72 -9.79 2.50
C TYR A 18 4.04 -9.01 2.56
N LEU A 19 4.02 -7.71 2.85
CA LEU A 19 5.22 -6.91 3.13
C LEU A 19 5.29 -6.53 4.61
N ASN A 20 6.50 -6.57 5.18
CA ASN A 20 6.77 -6.10 6.52
C ASN A 20 6.58 -4.58 6.58
N GLU A 21 5.64 -4.10 7.40
CA GLU A 21 5.33 -2.68 7.55
C GLU A 21 6.50 -1.82 8.04
N LYS A 22 7.54 -2.44 8.61
CA LYS A 22 8.75 -1.75 9.05
C LYS A 22 9.78 -1.57 7.93
N ALA A 23 9.61 -2.24 6.80
CA ALA A 23 10.53 -2.17 5.66
C ALA A 23 10.19 -1.05 4.66
N PHE A 24 9.01 -0.43 4.79
CA PHE A 24 8.56 0.60 3.86
C PHE A 24 7.70 1.66 4.56
N ILE A 25 7.60 2.84 3.93
CA ILE A 25 6.71 3.91 4.42
C ILE A 25 5.36 3.74 3.73
N HIS A 26 4.33 3.39 4.50
CA HIS A 26 2.96 3.25 3.99
C HIS A 26 2.19 4.56 4.11
N CYS A 27 2.02 5.27 2.99
CA CYS A 27 1.19 6.47 2.93
C CYS A 27 -0.26 6.09 2.61
N ARG A 28 -1.05 5.77 3.63
CA ARG A 28 -2.47 5.39 3.48
C ARG A 28 -3.40 6.49 3.99
N LEU A 29 -4.46 6.73 3.23
CA LEU A 29 -5.63 7.48 3.70
C LEU A 29 -6.37 6.67 4.77
N SER A 30 -6.85 7.35 5.80
CA SER A 30 -7.71 6.74 6.80
C SER A 30 -8.97 6.13 6.17
N GLU A 31 -9.57 5.15 6.83
CA GLU A 31 -10.83 4.56 6.35
C GLU A 31 -11.95 5.60 6.20
N GLN A 32 -11.95 6.62 7.05
CA GLN A 32 -12.89 7.74 6.95
C GLN A 32 -12.66 8.54 5.66
N GLU A 33 -11.42 8.92 5.35
CA GLU A 33 -11.10 9.64 4.12
C GLU A 33 -11.44 8.80 2.87
N LEU A 34 -11.15 7.50 2.90
CA LEU A 34 -11.51 6.59 1.81
C LEU A 34 -13.03 6.51 1.59
N ARG A 35 -13.81 6.42 2.68
CA ARG A 35 -15.29 6.48 2.60
C ARG A 35 -15.77 7.81 2.02
N MET A 36 -15.23 8.93 2.53
CA MET A 36 -15.58 10.25 2.02
C MET A 36 -15.26 10.41 0.53
N VAL A 37 -14.14 9.85 0.04
CA VAL A 37 -13.81 9.86 -1.40
C VAL A 37 -14.75 8.94 -2.19
N SER A 38 -15.09 7.76 -1.67
CA SER A 38 -16.03 6.83 -2.32
C SER A 38 -17.42 7.46 -2.47
N ASP A 39 -17.91 8.16 -1.45
CA ASP A 39 -19.21 8.82 -1.43
C ASP A 39 -19.31 10.00 -2.43
N LEU A 40 -18.18 10.45 -2.99
CA LEU A 40 -18.14 11.47 -4.03
C LEU A 40 -18.36 10.90 -5.44
N GLN A 41 -18.14 9.61 -5.69
CA GLN A 41 -18.27 9.02 -7.03
C GLN A 41 -19.69 9.09 -7.59
N ASP A 42 -20.70 9.07 -6.71
CA ASP A 42 -22.11 9.17 -7.11
C ASP A 42 -22.56 10.60 -7.47
N LYS A 43 -21.67 11.60 -7.37
CA LYS A 43 -21.96 13.02 -7.61
C LYS A 43 -20.94 13.62 -8.57
N VAL A 44 -21.21 13.51 -9.87
CA VAL A 44 -20.40 14.16 -10.90
C VAL A 44 -20.60 15.69 -10.82
N GLU A 45 -19.75 16.36 -10.06
CA GLU A 45 -19.69 17.82 -9.95
C GLU A 45 -18.40 18.35 -10.60
N GLU A 46 -18.48 19.56 -11.19
CA GLU A 46 -17.36 20.28 -11.83
C GLU A 46 -16.12 20.50 -10.94
N LYS A 47 -16.21 20.22 -9.63
CA LYS A 47 -15.14 20.46 -8.63
C LYS A 47 -14.69 19.20 -7.89
N LEU A 48 -14.81 18.02 -8.51
CA LEU A 48 -14.39 16.75 -7.89
C LEU A 48 -12.93 16.78 -7.40
N TYR A 49 -12.02 17.39 -8.17
CA TYR A 49 -10.62 17.55 -7.80
C TYR A 49 -10.45 18.30 -6.46
N ASP A 50 -11.05 19.47 -6.31
CA ASP A 50 -10.92 20.28 -5.09
C ASP A 50 -11.46 19.55 -3.86
N LYS A 51 -12.55 18.77 -4.03
CA LYS A 51 -13.12 17.98 -2.94
C LYS A 51 -12.18 16.85 -2.50
N ILE A 52 -11.65 16.08 -3.46
CA ILE A 52 -10.69 15.01 -3.17
C ILE A 52 -9.43 15.61 -2.53
N TYR A 53 -8.92 16.72 -3.06
CA TYR A 53 -7.76 17.42 -2.49
C TYR A 53 -8.03 17.85 -1.04
N ASN A 54 -9.18 18.47 -0.76
CA ASN A 54 -9.53 18.90 0.59
C ASN A 54 -9.64 17.74 1.59
N ILE A 55 -10.10 16.57 1.15
CA ILE A 55 -10.16 15.36 1.98
C ILE A 55 -8.76 14.81 2.23
N THR A 56 -7.90 14.75 1.21
CA THR A 56 -6.69 13.92 1.24
C THR A 56 -5.39 14.68 1.51
N HIS A 57 -5.33 15.99 1.24
CA HIS A 57 -4.07 16.75 1.23
C HIS A 57 -3.33 16.70 2.56
N LYS A 58 -4.03 16.81 3.71
CA LYS A 58 -3.37 16.80 5.04
C LYS A 58 -2.70 15.46 5.33
N SER A 59 -3.31 14.36 4.93
CA SER A 59 -2.75 13.02 5.14
C SER A 59 -1.56 12.76 4.23
N LEU A 60 -1.62 13.26 2.99
CA LEU A 60 -0.48 13.22 2.07
C LEU A 60 0.68 14.10 2.56
N GLU A 61 0.38 15.31 3.02
CA GLU A 61 1.37 16.25 3.58
C GLU A 61 2.05 15.66 4.83
N LYS A 62 1.28 15.08 5.75
CA LYS A 62 1.83 14.35 6.90
C LYS A 62 2.76 13.22 6.48
N CYS A 63 2.39 12.47 5.44
CA CYS A 63 3.26 11.40 4.95
C CYS A 63 4.55 11.96 4.34
N ALA A 64 4.47 13.04 3.56
CA ALA A 64 5.64 13.71 2.99
C ALA A 64 6.60 14.20 4.09
N HIS A 65 6.07 14.79 5.17
CA HIS A 65 6.87 15.18 6.33
C HIS A 65 7.53 14.00 7.04
N TYR A 66 6.83 12.87 7.14
CA TYR A 66 7.40 11.66 7.71
C TYR A 66 8.53 11.11 6.84
N VAL A 67 8.34 11.04 5.51
CA VAL A 67 9.39 10.65 4.55
C VAL A 67 10.64 11.52 4.73
N TRP A 68 10.46 12.84 4.82
CA TRP A 68 11.56 13.78 5.07
C TRP A 68 12.28 13.50 6.39
N THR A 69 11.53 13.21 7.46
CA THR A 69 12.10 12.88 8.77
C THR A 69 12.94 11.61 8.71
N VAL A 70 12.49 10.57 8.03
CA VAL A 70 13.26 9.34 7.85
C VAL A 70 14.44 9.56 6.90
N ASP A 71 14.37 10.48 5.94
CA ASP A 71 15.49 10.78 5.03
C ASP A 71 16.62 11.55 5.74
N THR A 72 16.25 12.49 6.61
CA THR A 72 17.20 13.33 7.34
C THR A 72 17.76 12.70 8.62
N ASN A 73 17.19 11.56 9.07
CA ASN A 73 17.65 10.83 10.23
C ASN A 73 18.32 9.51 9.82
N ASP A 74 19.65 9.47 9.85
CA ASP A 74 20.45 8.30 9.46
C ASP A 74 20.13 7.03 10.26
N THR A 75 19.73 7.16 11.53
CA THR A 75 19.41 6.01 12.37
C THR A 75 18.09 5.38 11.92
N LEU A 76 17.04 6.20 11.77
CA LEU A 76 15.76 5.74 11.24
C LEU A 76 15.93 5.19 9.82
N TYR A 77 16.69 5.88 8.97
CA TYR A 77 17.02 5.44 7.62
C TYR A 77 17.61 4.03 7.61
N THR A 78 18.64 3.79 8.45
CA THR A 78 19.33 2.50 8.52
C THR A 78 18.44 1.40 9.11
N GLN A 79 17.53 1.74 10.01
CA GLN A 79 16.56 0.77 10.54
C GLN A 79 15.67 0.22 9.42
N TYR A 80 15.06 1.11 8.62
CA TYR A 80 14.22 0.69 7.49
C TYR A 80 14.96 -0.20 6.48
N LEU A 81 16.23 0.08 6.19
CA LEU A 81 17.03 -0.71 5.25
C LEU A 81 17.37 -2.12 5.74
N ARG A 82 17.36 -2.34 7.06
CA ARG A 82 17.71 -3.64 7.67
C ARG A 82 16.50 -4.52 7.89
N GLU A 83 15.30 -3.97 7.79
CA GLU A 83 14.06 -4.70 7.98
C GLU A 83 13.83 -5.67 6.80
N PRO A 84 13.45 -6.92 7.08
CA PRO A 84 13.14 -7.87 6.03
C PRO A 84 11.91 -7.40 5.24
N VAL A 85 11.96 -7.48 3.90
CA VAL A 85 10.86 -6.96 3.05
C VAL A 85 9.58 -7.78 3.21
N PHE A 86 9.69 -9.10 3.36
CA PHE A 86 8.55 -10.00 3.53
C PHE A 86 8.33 -10.36 5.00
N VAL A 87 7.06 -10.49 5.40
CA VAL A 87 6.66 -10.81 6.78
C VAL A 87 7.32 -12.09 7.32
N ASN A 88 7.59 -13.06 6.45
CA ASN A 88 8.21 -14.34 6.82
C ASN A 88 9.68 -14.47 6.41
N ASN A 89 10.29 -13.41 5.86
CA ASN A 89 11.68 -13.39 5.40
C ASN A 89 12.08 -14.50 4.38
N GLU A 90 11.10 -15.24 3.87
CA GLU A 90 11.23 -16.30 2.88
C GLU A 90 10.26 -16.03 1.73
N TRP A 91 10.75 -16.09 0.49
CA TRP A 91 9.88 -15.99 -0.69
C TRP A 91 8.99 -17.23 -0.84
N ARG A 92 9.53 -18.41 -0.47
CA ARG A 92 8.79 -19.67 -0.40
C ARG A 92 7.78 -19.63 0.74
N GLY A 93 6.54 -20.02 0.48
CA GLY A 93 5.45 -19.98 1.45
C GLY A 93 4.80 -18.60 1.63
N SER A 94 5.29 -17.55 0.97
CA SER A 94 4.68 -16.22 1.00
C SER A 94 3.48 -16.10 0.05
N LEU A 95 2.67 -15.06 0.20
CA LEU A 95 1.53 -14.79 -0.69
C LEU A 95 1.94 -14.53 -2.16
N ILE A 96 3.20 -14.19 -2.41
CA ILE A 96 3.77 -14.01 -3.75
C ILE A 96 4.63 -15.20 -4.21
N ASP A 97 4.65 -16.30 -3.45
CA ASP A 97 5.25 -17.56 -3.90
C ASP A 97 4.53 -18.01 -5.19
N PRO A 98 5.23 -18.18 -6.32
CA PRO A 98 4.62 -18.62 -7.57
C PRO A 98 3.79 -19.89 -7.44
N LEU A 99 4.14 -20.80 -6.52
CA LEU A 99 3.38 -22.02 -6.25
C LEU A 99 2.05 -21.71 -5.56
N ILE A 100 2.03 -20.81 -4.56
CA ILE A 100 0.81 -20.40 -3.86
C ILE A 100 -0.09 -19.57 -4.77
N VAL A 101 0.49 -18.63 -5.53
CA VAL A 101 -0.24 -17.83 -6.52
C VAL A 101 -0.83 -18.74 -7.60
N GLY A 102 -0.05 -19.67 -8.13
CA GLY A 102 -0.52 -20.66 -9.11
C GLY A 102 -1.63 -21.55 -8.56
N GLN A 103 -1.54 -22.01 -7.31
CA GLN A 103 -2.60 -22.78 -6.66
C GLN A 103 -3.87 -21.95 -6.45
N LYS A 104 -3.77 -20.71 -5.96
CA LYS A 104 -4.92 -19.82 -5.78
C LYS A 104 -5.60 -19.52 -7.12
N LEU A 105 -4.84 -19.20 -8.17
CA LEU A 105 -5.37 -19.00 -9.52
C LEU A 105 -6.06 -20.25 -10.05
N LYS A 106 -5.46 -21.43 -9.89
CA LYS A 106 -6.06 -22.71 -10.28
C LYS A 106 -7.38 -22.94 -9.56
N THR A 107 -7.43 -22.75 -8.24
CA THR A 107 -8.66 -22.90 -7.45
C THR A 107 -9.72 -21.90 -7.87
N SER A 108 -9.37 -20.63 -8.08
CA SER A 108 -10.30 -19.61 -8.58
C SER A 108 -10.83 -19.93 -9.98
N LEU A 109 -10.00 -20.49 -10.86
CA LEU A 109 -10.42 -20.93 -12.21
C LEU A 109 -11.35 -22.14 -12.14
N ILE A 110 -11.08 -23.11 -11.27
CA ILE A 110 -11.97 -24.27 -11.05
C ILE A 110 -13.32 -23.79 -10.49
N LEU A 111 -13.30 -22.88 -9.51
CA LEU A 111 -14.52 -22.28 -8.97
C LEU A 111 -15.28 -21.51 -10.05
N ALA A 112 -14.61 -20.66 -10.82
CA ALA A 112 -15.24 -19.92 -11.92
C ALA A 112 -15.84 -20.86 -12.98
N GLN A 113 -15.17 -21.96 -13.33
CA GLN A 113 -15.71 -22.98 -14.22
C GLN A 113 -16.92 -23.70 -13.61
N SER A 114 -16.92 -23.98 -12.29
CA SER A 114 -18.06 -24.60 -11.60
C SER A 114 -19.29 -23.70 -11.46
N PHE A 115 -19.16 -22.39 -11.68
CA PHE A 115 -20.29 -21.46 -11.74
C PHE A 115 -20.83 -21.24 -13.17
N ILE A 116 -20.14 -21.77 -14.19
CA ILE A 116 -20.51 -21.64 -15.61
C ILE A 116 -21.22 -22.90 -16.14
N PHE A 117 -21.27 -23.98 -15.35
CA PHE A 117 -22.05 -25.21 -15.60
C PHE A 117 -23.07 -25.42 -14.49
#